data_AF-A0A378IYM4-F1
#
_entry.id   AF-A0A378IYM4-F1
#
_cell.length_a   1.000
_cell.length_b   1.000
_cell.length_c   1.000
_cell.angle_alpha   90.00
_cell.angle_beta   90.00
_cell.angle_gamma   90.00
#
_symmetry.space_group_name_H-M   'P 1'
#
loop_
_entity.id
_entity.type
_entity.pdbx_description
1 polymer ?
#
loop_
_entity_poly.entity_id
_entity_poly.type
_entity_poly.pdbx_seq_one_letter_code
_entity_poly.pdbx_strand_id
1 'polypeptide(L)'
;MFLSTILVFGHSGSGKTQLLTQMLNAEGFQANHKPTEDIRYHVGNRGQTKLQFWDCSGNPRYTDAIAAIYYPQTQIALYCIDLSSAISEAQIRQDIERFREANPLATIILVGTKVEQAQAESQAQFDRLEIAGVKARLKTSAATGLGLNTLEKLLLFLSLNSLLAFTHIYKVGSMWQEATHNLLLSIYGLPDYQREAIRDELDSLTDTIHNQTAEHHAEAITRFTQNCCTILEGNHPYIMNAVFSVGAAAIVTILAITVGFGVGFAAGLWTGPSAFITGVMASETAAGAVLATSSSLGLIRGGLTAHGLFKEFKQIRESQEMDALNNFVATSRDYTPALKA
;
A
#
# COMPACT_ATOMS: atom_id res chain seq x y z
N MET A 1 0.25 -14.57 -11.60
CA MET A 1 -1.22 -14.51 -11.64
C MET A 1 -1.70 -13.75 -10.42
N PHE A 2 -2.29 -12.57 -10.62
CA PHE A 2 -2.79 -11.70 -9.56
C PHE A 2 -4.19 -12.13 -9.16
N LEU A 3 -4.52 -12.04 -7.88
CA LEU A 3 -5.83 -12.37 -7.37
C LEU A 3 -6.50 -11.12 -6.78
N SER A 4 -7.68 -10.80 -7.29
CA SER A 4 -8.52 -9.75 -6.73
C SER A 4 -9.88 -10.29 -6.31
N THR A 5 -10.24 -9.97 -5.07
CA THR A 5 -11.45 -10.42 -4.42
C THR A 5 -12.50 -9.31 -4.45
N ILE A 6 -13.60 -9.59 -5.13
CA ILE A 6 -14.70 -8.66 -5.36
C ILE A 6 -15.96 -9.18 -4.66
N LEU A 7 -16.48 -8.38 -3.73
CA LEU A 7 -17.77 -8.65 -3.08
C LEU A 7 -18.88 -7.94 -3.84
N VAL A 8 -19.98 -8.62 -4.12
CA VAL A 8 -21.17 -8.04 -4.73
C VAL A 8 -22.32 -8.11 -3.74
N PHE A 9 -22.77 -6.95 -3.27
CA PHE A 9 -23.78 -6.84 -2.22
C PHE A 9 -24.77 -5.70 -2.47
N GLY A 10 -25.82 -5.62 -1.67
CA GLY A 10 -26.96 -4.72 -1.84
C GLY A 10 -28.29 -5.46 -1.68
N HIS A 11 -29.41 -4.71 -1.72
CA HIS A 11 -30.74 -5.24 -1.41
C HIS A 11 -31.14 -6.46 -2.26
N SER A 12 -32.02 -7.32 -1.71
CA SER A 12 -32.56 -8.45 -2.45
C SER A 12 -33.23 -7.98 -3.75
N GLY A 13 -33.02 -8.71 -4.85
CA GLY A 13 -33.58 -8.33 -6.16
C GLY A 13 -32.85 -7.20 -6.89
N SER A 14 -31.75 -6.65 -6.36
CA SER A 14 -30.99 -5.57 -7.01
C SER A 14 -30.18 -5.96 -8.26
N GLY A 15 -30.35 -7.18 -8.78
CA GLY A 15 -29.73 -7.60 -10.04
C GLY A 15 -28.27 -8.07 -9.94
N LYS A 16 -27.76 -8.35 -8.73
CA LYS A 16 -26.37 -8.79 -8.48
C LYS A 16 -25.96 -10.02 -9.29
N THR A 17 -26.74 -11.09 -9.19
CA THR A 17 -26.43 -12.34 -9.88
C THR A 17 -26.56 -12.20 -11.39
N GLN A 18 -27.60 -11.52 -11.89
CA GLN A 18 -27.76 -11.26 -13.33
C GLN A 18 -26.61 -10.42 -13.89
N LEU A 19 -26.14 -9.42 -13.14
CA LEU A 19 -24.97 -8.61 -13.50
C LEU A 19 -23.74 -9.51 -13.67
N LEU A 20 -23.46 -10.36 -12.69
CA LEU A 20 -22.30 -11.27 -12.71
C LEU A 20 -22.39 -12.33 -13.80
N THR A 21 -23.53 -13.00 -13.94
CA THR A 21 -23.73 -14.02 -14.99
C THR A 21 -23.51 -13.43 -16.37
N GLN A 22 -24.08 -12.24 -16.64
CA GLN A 22 -23.92 -11.60 -17.93
C GLN A 22 -22.49 -11.13 -18.18
N MET A 23 -21.81 -10.57 -17.16
CA MET A 23 -20.44 -10.09 -17.29
C MET A 23 -19.41 -11.23 -17.45
N LEU A 24 -19.64 -12.39 -16.82
CA LEU A 24 -18.66 -13.47 -16.78
C LEU A 24 -18.87 -14.54 -17.85
N ASN A 25 -20.12 -14.92 -18.12
CA ASN A 25 -20.41 -16.12 -18.90
C ASN A 25 -21.02 -15.84 -20.28
N ALA A 26 -21.53 -14.62 -20.52
CA ALA A 26 -22.23 -14.25 -21.77
C ALA A 26 -23.36 -15.24 -22.19
N GLU A 27 -23.86 -16.08 -21.27
CA GLU A 27 -24.89 -17.12 -21.53
C GLU A 27 -26.29 -16.52 -21.79
N GLY A 28 -26.41 -15.19 -21.80
CA GLY A 28 -27.64 -14.47 -22.04
C GLY A 28 -28.40 -14.15 -20.75
N PHE A 29 -29.11 -13.03 -20.76
CA PHE A 29 -29.89 -12.55 -19.64
C PHE A 29 -31.06 -13.48 -19.33
N GLN A 30 -31.19 -13.91 -18.07
CA GLN A 30 -32.36 -14.65 -17.59
C GLN A 30 -33.20 -13.78 -16.66
N ALA A 31 -34.41 -13.42 -17.12
CA ALA A 31 -35.34 -12.61 -16.34
C ALA A 31 -35.82 -13.32 -15.06
N ASN A 32 -36.02 -14.64 -15.13
CA ASN A 32 -36.47 -15.46 -14.02
C ASN A 32 -35.28 -16.11 -13.30
N HIS A 33 -34.63 -15.36 -12.40
CA HIS A 33 -33.56 -15.88 -11.56
C HIS A 33 -34.09 -16.26 -10.16
N LYS A 34 -33.74 -17.45 -9.68
CA LYS A 34 -34.04 -17.87 -8.29
C LYS A 34 -33.21 -17.03 -7.31
N PRO A 35 -33.78 -16.51 -6.21
CA PRO A 35 -33.02 -15.77 -5.20
C PRO A 35 -31.77 -16.52 -4.73
N THR A 36 -30.64 -15.82 -4.56
CA THR A 36 -29.43 -16.40 -3.98
C THR A 36 -29.67 -16.67 -2.49
N GLU A 37 -29.68 -17.94 -2.11
CA GLU A 37 -29.99 -18.38 -0.74
C GLU A 37 -28.83 -18.16 0.24
N ASP A 38 -27.59 -18.08 -0.23
CA ASP A 38 -26.41 -17.82 0.61
C ASP A 38 -25.37 -17.01 -0.18
N ILE A 39 -24.27 -17.64 -0.63
CA ILE A 39 -23.24 -17.00 -1.45
C ILE A 39 -22.93 -17.87 -2.67
N ARG A 40 -22.77 -17.24 -3.84
CA ARG A 40 -22.22 -17.90 -5.03
C ARG A 40 -20.84 -17.36 -5.35
N TYR A 41 -19.94 -18.29 -5.67
CA TYR A 41 -18.57 -17.97 -6.03
C TYR A 41 -18.40 -18.06 -7.55
N HIS A 42 -17.88 -16.98 -8.15
CA HIS A 42 -17.55 -16.95 -9.56
C HIS A 42 -16.08 -16.58 -9.76
N VAL A 43 -15.45 -17.16 -10.78
CA VAL A 43 -14.05 -16.88 -11.12
C VAL A 43 -13.96 -16.49 -12.59
N GLY A 44 -13.41 -15.31 -12.84
CA GLY A 44 -13.07 -14.84 -14.19
C GLY A 44 -11.56 -14.68 -14.32
N ASN A 45 -10.95 -15.42 -15.25
CA ASN A 45 -9.56 -15.18 -15.64
C ASN A 45 -9.52 -14.13 -16.76
N ARG A 46 -8.70 -13.09 -16.60
CA ARG A 46 -8.47 -12.01 -17.58
C ARG A 46 -6.98 -11.72 -17.69
N GLY A 47 -6.33 -12.38 -18.66
CA GLY A 47 -4.87 -12.31 -18.80
C GLY A 47 -4.17 -12.81 -17.54
N GLN A 48 -3.37 -11.94 -16.91
CA GLN A 48 -2.65 -12.26 -15.67
C GLN A 48 -3.46 -12.02 -14.39
N THR A 49 -4.67 -11.47 -14.49
CA THR A 49 -5.52 -11.14 -13.34
C THR A 49 -6.66 -12.14 -13.23
N LYS A 50 -6.80 -12.71 -12.03
CA LYS A 50 -7.90 -13.58 -11.61
C LYS A 50 -8.84 -12.76 -10.75
N LEU A 51 -10.08 -12.63 -11.20
CA LEU A 51 -11.15 -11.95 -10.47
C LEU A 51 -11.99 -13.02 -9.77
N GLN A 52 -12.09 -12.94 -8.45
CA GLN A 52 -12.94 -13.78 -7.62
C GLN A 52 -14.14 -12.97 -7.15
N PHE A 53 -15.34 -13.39 -7.53
CA PHE A 53 -16.57 -12.73 -7.14
C PHE A 53 -17.30 -13.52 -6.06
N TRP A 54 -17.69 -12.81 -5.02
CA TRP A 54 -18.60 -13.28 -3.98
C TRP A 54 -19.96 -12.63 -4.20
N ASP A 55 -20.87 -13.36 -4.84
CA ASP A 55 -22.26 -12.95 -5.05
C ASP A 55 -23.06 -13.24 -3.78
N CYS A 56 -23.39 -12.18 -3.03
CA CYS A 56 -24.04 -12.31 -1.74
C CYS A 56 -25.56 -12.24 -1.85
N SER A 57 -26.25 -13.02 -1.03
CA SER A 57 -27.68 -12.84 -0.83
C SER A 57 -27.99 -11.43 -0.33
N GLY A 58 -29.05 -10.82 -0.88
CA GLY A 58 -29.60 -9.57 -0.36
C GLY A 58 -30.65 -9.78 0.72
N ASN A 59 -30.84 -11.02 1.19
CA ASN A 59 -31.82 -11.36 2.22
C ASN A 59 -31.24 -11.00 3.61
N PRO A 60 -31.97 -10.18 4.42
CA PRO A 60 -31.55 -9.79 5.76
C PRO A 60 -31.12 -10.94 6.67
N ARG A 61 -31.69 -12.14 6.47
CA ARG A 61 -31.37 -13.35 7.25
C ARG A 61 -29.89 -13.74 7.19
N TYR A 62 -29.20 -13.44 6.09
CA TYR A 62 -27.80 -13.84 5.87
C TYR A 62 -26.83 -12.67 6.01
N THR A 63 -27.33 -11.44 6.16
CA THR A 63 -26.51 -10.22 6.15
C THR A 63 -25.42 -10.23 7.21
N ASP A 64 -25.71 -10.72 8.43
CA ASP A 64 -24.73 -10.72 9.52
C ASP A 64 -23.61 -11.75 9.29
N ALA A 65 -23.95 -12.94 8.82
CA ALA A 65 -22.98 -13.98 8.50
C ALA A 65 -22.09 -13.58 7.32
N ILE A 66 -22.69 -12.98 6.28
CA ILE A 66 -21.98 -12.43 5.13
C ILE A 66 -21.02 -11.31 5.59
N ALA A 67 -21.50 -10.38 6.41
CA ALA A 67 -20.70 -9.26 6.89
C ALA A 67 -19.50 -9.73 7.73
N ALA A 68 -19.70 -10.67 8.65
CA ALA A 68 -18.65 -11.15 9.55
C ALA A 68 -17.50 -11.85 8.81
N ILE A 69 -17.80 -12.60 7.74
CA ILE A 69 -16.81 -13.43 7.06
C ILE A 69 -16.20 -12.71 5.85
N TYR A 70 -17.03 -12.05 5.04
CA TYR A 70 -16.63 -11.62 3.70
C TYR A 70 -16.25 -10.14 3.63
N TYR A 71 -16.81 -9.27 4.48
CA TYR A 71 -16.46 -7.85 4.44
C TYR A 71 -14.95 -7.62 4.71
N PRO A 72 -14.31 -8.20 5.74
CA PRO A 72 -12.90 -7.95 6.05
C PRO A 72 -11.94 -8.39 4.94
N GLN A 73 -12.32 -9.38 4.13
CA GLN A 73 -11.46 -9.98 3.12
C GLN A 73 -11.66 -9.37 1.72
N THR A 74 -12.57 -8.41 1.59
CA THR A 74 -12.94 -7.78 0.32
C THR A 74 -11.88 -6.76 -0.10
N GLN A 75 -11.45 -6.79 -1.36
CA GLN A 75 -10.60 -5.73 -1.92
C GLN A 75 -11.44 -4.67 -2.63
N ILE A 76 -12.43 -5.10 -3.41
CA ILE A 76 -13.35 -4.23 -4.14
C ILE A 76 -14.78 -4.65 -3.80
N ALA A 77 -15.61 -3.69 -3.38
CA ALA A 77 -17.01 -3.92 -3.08
C ALA A 77 -17.89 -3.25 -4.14
N LEU A 78 -18.75 -4.03 -4.77
CA LEU A 78 -19.79 -3.58 -5.68
C LEU A 78 -21.10 -3.50 -4.92
N TYR A 79 -21.57 -2.29 -4.65
CA TYR A 79 -22.88 -2.07 -4.04
C TYR A 79 -23.93 -1.83 -5.14
N CYS A 80 -24.80 -2.82 -5.35
CA CYS A 80 -25.79 -2.82 -6.42
C CYS A 80 -27.13 -2.19 -5.98
N ILE A 81 -27.57 -1.17 -6.71
CA ILE A 81 -28.81 -0.42 -6.50
C ILE A 81 -29.75 -0.66 -7.68
N ASP A 82 -30.97 -1.10 -7.42
CA ASP A 82 -31.98 -1.28 -8.45
C ASP A 82 -32.59 0.07 -8.88
N LEU A 83 -32.25 0.54 -10.08
CA LEU A 83 -32.74 1.81 -10.60
C LEU A 83 -34.19 1.75 -11.09
N SER A 84 -34.78 0.56 -11.25
CA SER A 84 -36.21 0.43 -11.60
C SER A 84 -37.14 0.57 -10.39
N SER A 85 -36.56 0.64 -9.19
CA SER A 85 -37.27 0.76 -7.92
C SER A 85 -36.95 2.08 -7.21
N ALA A 86 -37.70 2.40 -6.15
CA ALA A 86 -37.43 3.57 -5.33
C ALA A 86 -36.08 3.43 -4.61
N ILE A 87 -35.23 4.45 -4.71
CA ILE A 87 -33.89 4.46 -4.11
C ILE A 87 -33.99 5.04 -2.69
N SER A 88 -33.65 4.22 -1.69
CA SER A 88 -33.56 4.66 -0.29
C SER A 88 -32.12 5.02 0.06
N GLU A 89 -31.80 6.32 0.03
CA GLU A 89 -30.46 6.81 0.37
C GLU A 89 -30.04 6.43 1.80
N ALA A 90 -30.97 6.50 2.76
CA ALA A 90 -30.72 6.13 4.15
C ALA A 90 -30.26 4.67 4.28
N GLN A 91 -30.91 3.74 3.57
CA GLN A 91 -30.51 2.33 3.57
C GLN A 91 -29.13 2.13 2.96
N ILE A 92 -28.86 2.81 1.85
CA ILE A 92 -27.58 2.70 1.13
C ILE A 92 -26.44 3.21 2.04
N ARG A 93 -26.64 4.33 2.73
CA ARG A 93 -25.67 4.87 3.70
C ARG A 93 -25.42 3.88 4.82
N GLN A 94 -26.47 3.34 5.44
CA GLN A 94 -26.36 2.36 6.51
C GLN A 94 -25.58 1.11 6.08
N ASP A 95 -25.89 0.56 4.90
CA ASP A 95 -25.21 -0.65 4.40
C ASP A 95 -23.72 -0.38 4.12
N ILE A 96 -23.39 0.79 3.57
CA ILE A 96 -22.02 1.19 3.25
C ILE A 96 -21.23 1.50 4.52
N GLU A 97 -21.81 2.19 5.49
CA GLU A 97 -21.21 2.45 6.80
C GLU A 97 -20.89 1.13 7.50
N ARG A 98 -21.85 0.20 7.55
CA ARG A 98 -21.65 -1.14 8.11
C ARG A 98 -20.54 -1.91 7.39
N PHE A 99 -20.49 -1.86 6.05
CA PHE A 99 -19.40 -2.46 5.30
C PHE A 99 -18.05 -1.81 5.66
N ARG A 100 -18.05 -0.49 5.81
CA ARG A 100 -16.84 0.29 6.06
C ARG A 100 -16.30 0.10 7.48
N GLU A 101 -17.16 -0.10 8.46
CA GLU A 101 -16.78 -0.49 9.83
C GLU A 101 -15.99 -1.82 9.84
N ALA A 102 -16.43 -2.80 9.05
CA ALA A 102 -15.77 -4.10 8.95
C ALA A 102 -14.52 -4.07 8.07
N ASN A 103 -14.45 -3.16 7.10
CA ASN A 103 -13.33 -3.03 6.19
C ASN A 103 -13.12 -1.56 5.80
N PRO A 104 -12.24 -0.81 6.48
CA PRO A 104 -12.00 0.62 6.20
C PRO A 104 -11.35 0.91 4.84
N LEU A 105 -10.72 -0.09 4.20
CA LEU A 105 -9.84 0.10 3.05
C LEU A 105 -10.40 -0.31 1.70
N ALA A 106 -11.32 -1.27 1.66
CA ALA A 106 -11.83 -1.82 0.41
C ALA A 106 -12.32 -0.71 -0.53
N THR A 107 -12.06 -0.81 -1.83
CA THR A 107 -12.59 0.17 -2.77
C THR A 107 -14.08 -0.08 -2.98
N ILE A 108 -14.94 0.93 -2.78
CA ILE A 108 -16.38 0.80 -3.01
C ILE A 108 -16.76 1.44 -4.34
N ILE A 109 -17.56 0.73 -5.12
CA ILE A 109 -18.17 1.20 -6.37
C ILE A 109 -19.69 1.04 -6.24
N LEU A 110 -20.43 2.10 -6.53
CA LEU A 110 -21.89 1.97 -6.66
C LEU A 110 -22.23 1.53 -8.08
N VAL A 111 -23.10 0.54 -8.17
CA VAL A 111 -23.56 -0.02 -9.43
C VAL A 111 -25.07 0.13 -9.50
N GLY A 112 -25.54 1.08 -10.31
CA GLY A 112 -26.95 1.19 -10.65
C GLY A 112 -27.31 0.11 -11.67
N THR A 113 -28.21 -0.80 -11.34
CA THR A 113 -28.64 -1.91 -12.20
C THR A 113 -30.02 -1.62 -12.81
N LYS A 114 -30.41 -2.42 -13.81
CA LYS A 114 -31.72 -2.35 -14.50
C LYS A 114 -32.04 -0.97 -15.07
N VAL A 115 -31.02 -0.25 -15.56
CA VAL A 115 -31.19 1.13 -16.08
C VAL A 115 -32.18 1.21 -17.23
N GLU A 116 -32.39 0.13 -17.99
CA GLU A 116 -33.39 0.07 -19.06
C GLU A 116 -34.85 0.17 -18.56
N GLN A 117 -35.09 -0.10 -17.28
CA GLN A 117 -36.39 0.02 -16.61
C GLN A 117 -36.45 1.24 -15.69
N ALA A 118 -35.38 2.03 -15.62
CA ALA A 118 -35.26 3.12 -14.66
C ALA A 118 -35.95 4.40 -15.16
N GLN A 119 -36.74 5.01 -14.29
CA GLN A 119 -37.27 6.35 -14.52
C GLN A 119 -36.14 7.39 -14.51
N ALA A 120 -36.33 8.49 -15.25
CA ALA A 120 -35.34 9.58 -15.31
C ALA A 120 -35.00 10.14 -13.92
N GLU A 121 -35.99 10.20 -13.01
CA GLU A 121 -35.76 10.66 -11.64
C GLU A 121 -34.86 9.70 -10.86
N SER A 122 -35.09 8.39 -10.90
CA SER A 122 -34.23 7.40 -10.23
C SER A 122 -32.78 7.46 -10.74
N GLN A 123 -32.61 7.67 -12.04
CA GLN A 123 -31.28 7.84 -12.64
C GLN A 123 -30.59 9.12 -12.15
N ALA A 124 -31.33 10.24 -12.11
CA ALA A 124 -30.82 11.52 -11.61
C ALA A 124 -30.58 11.49 -10.09
N GLN A 125 -31.36 10.74 -9.33
CA GLN A 125 -31.14 10.52 -7.90
C GLN A 125 -29.85 9.73 -7.69
N PHE A 126 -29.63 8.65 -8.44
CA PHE A 126 -28.39 7.87 -8.37
C PHE A 126 -27.14 8.71 -8.66
N ASP A 127 -27.21 9.61 -9.65
CA ASP A 127 -26.10 10.50 -10.01
C ASP A 127 -25.80 11.53 -8.90
N ARG A 128 -26.82 11.92 -8.13
CA ARG A 128 -26.73 12.90 -7.03
C ARG A 128 -26.40 12.26 -5.67
N LEU A 129 -26.38 10.93 -5.55
CA LEU A 129 -26.07 10.25 -4.29
C LEU A 129 -24.63 10.53 -3.85
N GLU A 130 -24.44 11.35 -2.82
CA GLU A 130 -23.13 11.66 -2.25
C GLU A 130 -22.83 10.79 -1.02
N ILE A 131 -22.13 9.68 -1.25
CA ILE A 131 -21.74 8.74 -0.19
C ILE A 131 -20.23 8.75 -0.04
N ALA A 132 -19.75 9.01 1.18
CA ALA A 132 -18.35 9.07 1.52
C ALA A 132 -17.64 7.74 1.21
N GLY A 133 -16.38 7.82 0.75
CA GLY A 133 -15.56 6.64 0.46
C GLY A 133 -15.96 5.84 -0.79
N VAL A 134 -16.95 6.27 -1.57
CA VAL A 134 -17.26 5.69 -2.88
C VAL A 134 -16.28 6.23 -3.92
N LYS A 135 -15.56 5.32 -4.60
CA LYS A 135 -14.55 5.66 -5.60
C LYS A 135 -15.14 5.96 -6.98
N ALA A 136 -16.19 5.24 -7.34
CA ALA A 136 -16.81 5.34 -8.66
C ALA A 136 -18.29 4.95 -8.61
N ARG A 137 -19.04 5.41 -9.62
CA ARG A 137 -20.46 5.08 -9.83
C ARG A 137 -20.65 4.69 -11.29
N LEU A 138 -21.39 3.62 -11.55
CA LEU A 138 -21.64 3.11 -12.89
C LEU A 138 -23.10 2.67 -13.02
N LYS A 139 -23.75 3.07 -14.12
CA LYS A 139 -25.06 2.52 -14.51
C LYS A 139 -24.85 1.33 -15.43
N THR A 140 -25.63 0.28 -15.22
CA THR A 140 -25.48 -1.01 -15.88
C THR A 140 -26.83 -1.61 -16.22
N SER A 141 -26.83 -2.44 -17.27
CA SER A 141 -27.96 -3.26 -17.67
C SER A 141 -27.47 -4.66 -17.98
N ALA A 142 -27.90 -5.64 -17.19
CA ALA A 142 -27.63 -7.05 -17.52
C ALA A 142 -28.42 -7.50 -18.76
N ALA A 143 -29.58 -6.89 -19.04
CA ALA A 143 -30.41 -7.22 -20.19
C ALA A 143 -29.81 -6.73 -21.52
N THR A 144 -29.31 -5.49 -21.55
CA THR A 144 -28.76 -4.89 -22.79
C THR A 144 -27.23 -5.00 -22.90
N GLY A 145 -26.55 -5.36 -21.80
CA GLY A 145 -25.09 -5.34 -21.71
C GLY A 145 -24.49 -3.96 -21.47
N LEU A 146 -25.30 -2.91 -21.31
CA LEU A 146 -24.83 -1.56 -21.08
C LEU A 146 -23.98 -1.49 -19.80
N GLY A 147 -22.82 -0.84 -19.89
CA GLY A 147 -21.92 -0.59 -18.76
C GLY A 147 -21.08 -1.78 -18.29
N LEU A 148 -21.34 -3.01 -18.76
CA LEU A 148 -20.65 -4.21 -18.27
C LEU A 148 -19.15 -4.23 -18.62
N ASN A 149 -18.80 -3.88 -19.87
CA ASN A 149 -17.39 -3.79 -20.29
C ASN A 149 -16.66 -2.66 -19.53
N THR A 150 -17.32 -1.53 -19.30
CA THR A 150 -16.75 -0.43 -18.51
C THR A 150 -16.51 -0.86 -17.06
N LEU A 151 -17.46 -1.57 -16.45
CA LEU A 151 -17.31 -2.12 -15.10
C LEU A 151 -16.15 -3.12 -15.05
N GLU A 152 -16.06 -4.04 -16.01
CA GLU A 152 -14.98 -5.02 -16.09
C GLU A 152 -13.60 -4.35 -16.23
N LYS A 153 -13.47 -3.36 -17.13
CA LYS A 153 -12.23 -2.58 -17.28
C LYS A 153 -11.87 -1.81 -16.00
N LEU A 154 -12.86 -1.23 -15.33
CA LEU A 154 -12.63 -0.54 -14.05
C LEU A 154 -12.15 -1.51 -12.97
N LEU A 155 -12.77 -2.70 -12.87
CA LEU A 155 -12.34 -3.74 -11.94
C LEU A 155 -10.90 -4.17 -12.21
N LEU A 156 -10.53 -4.38 -13.48
CA LEU A 156 -9.15 -4.72 -13.85
C LEU A 156 -8.18 -3.60 -13.52
N PHE A 157 -8.53 -2.34 -13.82
CA PHE A 157 -7.69 -1.18 -13.50
C PHE A 157 -7.48 -1.03 -11.99
N LEU A 158 -8.54 -1.15 -11.18
CA LEU A 158 -8.44 -1.07 -9.73
C LEU A 158 -7.65 -2.24 -9.14
N SER A 159 -7.81 -3.44 -9.69
CA SER A 159 -7.04 -4.64 -9.31
C SER A 159 -5.54 -4.48 -9.59
N LEU A 160 -5.17 -3.77 -10.66
CA LEU A 160 -3.78 -3.46 -10.99
C LEU A 160 -3.22 -2.28 -10.20
N ASN A 161 -4.05 -1.29 -9.85
CA ASN A 161 -3.60 -0.14 -9.06
C ASN A 161 -3.51 -0.43 -7.57
N SER A 162 -4.35 -1.31 -7.03
CA SER A 162 -4.17 -1.82 -5.67
C SER A 162 -2.84 -2.54 -5.57
N LEU A 163 -2.42 -3.29 -6.61
CA LEU A 163 -1.08 -3.83 -6.73
C LEU A 163 -0.01 -2.74 -6.76
N LEU A 164 -0.18 -1.64 -7.52
CA LEU A 164 0.80 -0.55 -7.53
C LEU A 164 0.94 0.15 -6.17
N ALA A 165 -0.17 0.41 -5.48
CA ALA A 165 -0.16 0.97 -4.13
C ALA A 165 0.45 -0.01 -3.12
N PHE A 166 0.13 -1.31 -3.24
CA PHE A 166 0.73 -2.37 -2.43
C PHE A 166 2.23 -2.51 -2.73
N THR A 167 2.66 -2.40 -3.99
CA THR A 167 4.08 -2.38 -4.36
C THR A 167 4.77 -1.10 -3.90
N HIS A 168 4.07 0.01 -3.69
CA HIS A 168 4.64 1.25 -3.15
C HIS A 168 4.81 1.18 -1.63
N ILE A 169 3.84 0.59 -0.92
CA ILE A 169 3.91 0.32 0.52
C ILE A 169 4.94 -0.79 0.81
N TYR A 170 4.98 -1.84 -0.02
CA TYR A 170 6.03 -2.86 0.04
C TYR A 170 7.38 -2.37 -0.48
N LYS A 171 7.46 -1.39 -1.39
CA LYS A 171 8.76 -0.79 -1.77
C LYS A 171 9.44 -0.16 -0.57
N VAL A 172 8.68 0.43 0.34
CA VAL A 172 9.24 0.99 1.58
C VAL A 172 9.79 -0.13 2.48
N GLY A 173 9.15 -1.31 2.52
CA GLY A 173 9.69 -2.51 3.18
C GLY A 173 10.81 -3.23 2.40
N SER A 174 10.84 -3.09 1.07
CA SER A 174 11.78 -3.77 0.18
C SER A 174 13.03 -2.96 -0.14
N MET A 175 13.07 -1.65 0.15
CA MET A 175 14.29 -0.84 -0.05
C MET A 175 15.42 -1.33 0.86
N TRP A 176 15.11 -1.70 2.11
CA TRP A 176 16.08 -2.30 3.01
C TRP A 176 16.58 -3.64 2.48
N GLN A 177 15.67 -4.58 2.17
CA GLN A 177 16.01 -5.91 1.68
C GLN A 177 16.76 -5.88 0.33
N GLU A 178 16.38 -4.97 -0.57
CA GLU A 178 17.02 -4.79 -1.86
C GLU A 178 18.40 -4.13 -1.72
N ALA A 179 18.54 -3.12 -0.85
CA ALA A 179 19.83 -2.49 -0.59
C ALA A 179 20.81 -3.45 0.10
N THR A 180 20.34 -4.24 1.08
CA THR A 180 21.18 -5.24 1.75
C THR A 180 21.56 -6.36 0.80
N HIS A 181 20.63 -6.84 -0.04
CA HIS A 181 20.93 -7.84 -1.07
C HIS A 181 21.96 -7.33 -2.09
N ASN A 182 21.79 -6.11 -2.59
CA ASN A 182 22.73 -5.50 -3.55
C ASN A 182 24.11 -5.24 -2.93
N LEU A 183 24.17 -4.87 -1.65
CA LEU A 183 25.43 -4.77 -0.93
C LEU A 183 26.11 -6.15 -0.82
N LEU A 184 25.38 -7.19 -0.39
CA LEU A 184 25.91 -8.55 -0.26
C LEU A 184 26.41 -9.12 -1.59
N LEU A 185 25.77 -8.78 -2.71
CA LEU A 185 26.24 -9.10 -4.05
C LEU A 185 27.50 -8.31 -4.43
N SER A 186 27.56 -7.02 -4.11
CA SER A 186 28.71 -6.17 -4.44
C SER A 186 30.00 -6.55 -3.71
N ILE A 187 29.90 -7.15 -2.52
CA ILE A 187 31.03 -7.63 -1.72
C ILE A 187 31.45 -9.07 -2.05
N TYR A 188 30.73 -9.76 -2.94
CA TYR A 188 31.05 -11.15 -3.29
C TYR A 188 32.45 -11.29 -3.90
N GLY A 189 32.93 -10.26 -4.61
CA GLY A 189 34.26 -10.21 -5.21
C GLY A 189 35.40 -9.81 -4.28
N LEU A 190 35.13 -9.51 -3.01
CA LEU A 190 36.16 -9.10 -2.03
C LEU A 190 36.83 -10.32 -1.35
N PRO A 191 38.06 -10.15 -0.84
CA PRO A 191 38.68 -11.08 0.11
C PRO A 191 37.75 -11.47 1.26
N ASP A 192 37.80 -12.73 1.68
CA ASP A 192 36.87 -13.27 2.68
C ASP A 192 36.88 -12.47 4.00
N TYR A 193 38.04 -11.97 4.43
CA TYR A 193 38.16 -11.16 5.65
C TYR A 193 37.40 -9.81 5.57
N GLN A 194 37.39 -9.14 4.40
CA GLN A 194 36.64 -7.89 4.21
C GLN A 194 35.15 -8.17 4.10
N ARG A 195 34.79 -9.28 3.44
CA ARG A 195 33.40 -9.68 3.26
C ARG A 195 32.73 -10.02 4.59
N GLU A 196 33.43 -10.73 5.47
CA GLU A 196 32.94 -11.12 6.79
C GLU A 196 32.83 -9.90 7.70
N ALA A 197 33.82 -9.00 7.70
CA ALA A 197 33.75 -7.74 8.45
C ALA A 197 32.57 -6.84 8.03
N ILE A 198 32.27 -6.73 6.73
CA ILE A 198 31.10 -5.95 6.24
C ILE A 198 29.78 -6.62 6.62
N ARG A 199 29.72 -7.96 6.66
CA ARG A 199 28.53 -8.69 7.10
C ARG A 199 28.25 -8.47 8.59
N ASP A 200 29.29 -8.55 9.42
CA ASP A 200 29.16 -8.33 10.86
C ASP A 200 28.66 -6.90 11.16
N GLU A 201 29.17 -5.89 10.45
CA GLU A 201 28.69 -4.51 10.54
C GLU A 201 27.23 -4.36 10.07
N LEU A 202 26.84 -5.06 9.00
CA LEU A 202 25.47 -5.05 8.50
C LEU A 202 24.50 -5.73 9.49
N ASP A 203 24.91 -6.81 10.14
CA ASP A 203 24.13 -7.50 11.16
C ASP A 203 24.00 -6.65 12.42
N SER A 204 25.07 -5.96 12.84
CA SER A 204 25.04 -5.00 13.96
C SER A 204 24.09 -3.83 13.69
N LEU A 205 24.10 -3.29 12.47
CA LEU A 205 23.15 -2.25 12.05
C LEU A 205 21.71 -2.78 12.06
N THR A 206 21.50 -4.01 11.55
CA THR A 206 20.18 -4.65 11.51
C THR A 206 19.62 -4.83 12.92
N ASP A 207 20.42 -5.35 13.85
CA ASP A 207 20.02 -5.55 15.25
C ASP A 207 19.65 -4.23 15.93
N THR A 208 20.46 -3.18 15.70
CA THR A 208 20.22 -1.86 16.27
C THR A 208 18.92 -1.22 15.77
N ILE A 209 18.60 -1.36 14.48
CA ILE A 209 17.36 -0.82 13.89
C ILE A 209 16.11 -1.54 14.43
N HIS A 210 16.17 -2.85 14.65
CA HIS A 210 15.01 -3.64 15.08
C HIS A 210 14.78 -3.60 16.59
N ASN A 211 15.85 -3.55 17.39
CA ASN A 211 15.77 -3.80 18.83
C ASN A 211 16.08 -2.57 19.71
N GLN A 212 16.65 -1.49 19.17
CA GLN A 212 17.02 -0.31 19.94
C GLN A 212 16.20 0.93 19.60
N THR A 213 16.32 1.97 20.44
CA THR A 213 15.58 3.24 20.32
C THR A 213 16.21 4.18 19.30
N ALA A 214 15.41 5.15 18.82
CA ALA A 214 15.79 6.12 17.78
C ALA A 214 17.06 6.95 18.10
N GLU A 215 17.45 7.04 19.37
CA GLU A 215 18.67 7.74 19.81
C GLU A 215 19.96 7.02 19.34
N HIS A 216 19.93 5.69 19.22
CA HIS A 216 21.08 4.88 18.79
C HIS A 216 21.13 4.63 17.28
N HIS A 217 20.04 4.90 16.56
CA HIS A 217 19.94 4.63 15.13
C HIS A 217 20.85 5.54 14.28
N ALA A 218 21.02 6.80 14.71
CA ALA A 218 21.91 7.77 14.06
C ALA A 218 23.37 7.38 14.15
N GLU A 219 23.78 6.98 15.35
CA GLU A 219 25.13 6.52 15.62
C GLU A 219 25.42 5.22 14.86
N ALA A 220 24.44 4.29 14.80
CA ALA A 220 24.60 3.02 14.10
C ALA A 220 24.78 3.18 12.58
N ILE A 221 23.99 4.04 11.93
CA ILE A 221 24.12 4.29 10.48
C ILE A 221 25.47 4.96 10.16
N THR A 222 25.88 5.89 11.01
CA THR A 222 27.18 6.59 10.88
C THR A 222 28.34 5.62 11.08
N ARG A 223 28.28 4.79 12.13
CA ARG A 223 29.27 3.76 12.44
C ARG A 223 29.40 2.74 11.32
N PHE A 224 28.28 2.18 10.84
CA PHE A 224 28.25 1.27 9.70
C PHE A 224 28.95 1.86 8.47
N THR A 225 28.60 3.10 8.12
CA THR A 225 29.17 3.78 6.94
C THR A 225 30.67 4.02 7.08
N GLN A 226 31.13 4.45 8.25
CA GLN A 226 32.55 4.71 8.54
C GLN A 226 33.38 3.42 8.63
N ASN A 227 32.83 2.38 9.25
CA ASN A 227 33.50 1.09 9.36
C ASN A 227 33.61 0.42 8.00
N CYS A 228 32.55 0.42 7.18
CA CYS A 228 32.63 -0.05 5.79
C CYS A 228 33.64 0.75 4.96
N CYS A 229 33.72 2.07 5.13
CA CYS A 229 34.73 2.89 4.45
C CYS A 229 36.16 2.50 4.85
N THR A 230 36.38 2.23 6.14
CA THR A 230 37.68 1.83 6.69
C THR A 230 38.07 0.44 6.19
N ILE A 231 37.12 -0.51 6.17
CA ILE A 231 37.32 -1.88 5.69
C ILE A 231 37.63 -1.91 4.18
N LEU A 232 37.02 -1.01 3.41
CA LEU A 232 37.17 -0.93 1.94
C LEU A 232 38.37 -0.09 1.49
N GLU A 233 39.12 0.50 2.43
CA GLU A 233 40.34 1.31 2.19
C GLU A 233 40.16 2.39 1.10
N GLY A 234 38.92 2.86 0.87
CA GLY A 234 38.60 3.86 -0.17
C GLY A 234 38.71 3.38 -1.63
N ASN A 235 39.02 2.10 -1.90
CA ASN A 235 39.35 1.61 -3.24
C ASN A 235 38.18 1.03 -4.04
N HIS A 236 36.95 1.08 -3.51
CA HIS A 236 35.78 0.42 -4.12
C HIS A 236 34.55 1.36 -4.23
N PRO A 237 34.54 2.30 -5.19
CA PRO A 237 33.47 3.30 -5.32
C PRO A 237 32.10 2.68 -5.60
N TYR A 238 32.07 1.55 -6.32
CA TYR A 238 30.82 0.82 -6.60
C TYR A 238 30.22 0.17 -5.34
N ILE A 239 31.07 -0.38 -4.47
CA ILE A 239 30.64 -1.01 -3.20
C ILE A 239 30.21 0.08 -2.21
N MET A 240 30.91 1.21 -2.18
CA MET A 240 30.52 2.36 -1.36
C MET A 240 29.15 2.92 -1.73
N ASN A 241 28.78 2.95 -3.02
CA ASN A 241 27.42 3.32 -3.43
C ASN A 241 26.37 2.34 -2.89
N ALA A 242 26.67 1.05 -2.81
CA ALA A 242 25.78 0.05 -2.21
C ALA A 242 25.67 0.24 -0.68
N VAL A 243 26.79 0.54 0.00
CA VAL A 243 26.81 0.89 1.43
C VAL A 243 25.94 2.13 1.70
N PHE A 244 26.06 3.19 0.90
CA PHE A 244 25.20 4.38 1.03
C PHE A 244 23.73 4.07 0.71
N SER A 245 23.45 3.16 -0.22
CA SER A 245 22.08 2.71 -0.48
C SER A 245 21.45 2.03 0.74
N VAL A 246 22.23 1.25 1.50
CA VAL A 246 21.79 0.63 2.76
C VAL A 246 21.53 1.68 3.83
N GLY A 247 22.42 2.67 3.99
CA GLY A 247 22.22 3.78 4.94
C GLY A 247 20.97 4.61 4.63
N ALA A 248 20.71 4.93 3.36
CA ALA A 248 19.51 5.64 2.95
C ALA A 248 18.23 4.80 3.21
N ALA A 249 18.29 3.49 2.94
CA ALA A 249 17.18 2.58 3.24
C ALA A 249 16.91 2.45 4.75
N ALA A 250 17.94 2.46 5.59
CA ALA A 250 17.81 2.49 7.04
C ALA A 250 17.05 3.75 7.51
N ILE A 251 17.43 4.93 7.03
CA ILE A 251 16.77 6.21 7.37
C ILE A 251 15.29 6.15 7.01
N VAL A 252 14.96 5.68 5.81
CA VAL A 252 13.56 5.54 5.35
C VAL A 252 12.79 4.54 6.22
N THR A 253 13.43 3.45 6.64
CA THR A 253 12.83 2.43 7.51
C THR A 253 12.55 3.01 8.90
N ILE A 254 13.47 3.78 9.47
CA ILE A 254 13.30 4.45 10.78
C ILE A 254 12.19 5.50 10.70
N LEU A 255 12.10 6.26 9.60
CA LEU A 255 11.01 7.22 9.37
C LEU A 255 9.65 6.51 9.27
N ALA A 256 9.58 5.37 8.59
CA ALA A 256 8.36 4.57 8.51
C ALA A 256 7.95 4.01 9.89
N ILE A 257 8.92 3.54 10.69
CA ILE A 257 8.68 3.06 12.07
C ILE A 257 8.23 4.22 12.97
N THR A 258 8.87 5.38 12.93
CA THR A 258 8.53 6.51 13.81
C THR A 258 7.17 7.13 13.47
N VAL A 259 6.84 7.29 12.18
CA VAL A 259 5.53 7.77 11.74
C VAL A 259 4.44 6.74 12.07
N GLY A 260 4.69 5.44 11.86
CA GLY A 260 3.76 4.37 12.23
C GLY A 260 3.50 4.30 13.75
N PHE A 261 4.55 4.46 14.56
CA PHE A 261 4.47 4.44 16.02
C PHE A 261 3.73 5.67 16.57
N GLY A 262 4.02 6.87 16.04
CA GLY A 262 3.37 8.11 16.48
C GLY A 262 1.87 8.14 16.20
N VAL A 263 1.44 7.61 15.05
CA VAL A 263 0.03 7.47 14.70
C VAL A 263 -0.65 6.38 15.56
N GLY A 264 0.00 5.23 15.78
CA GLY A 264 -0.54 4.14 16.60
C GLY A 264 -0.68 4.48 18.09
N PHE A 265 0.26 5.26 18.64
CA PHE A 265 0.23 5.70 20.05
C PHE A 265 -0.84 6.77 20.29
N ALA A 266 -0.95 7.77 19.41
CA ALA A 266 -1.95 8.84 19.51
C ALA A 266 -3.40 8.34 19.31
N ALA A 267 -3.56 7.24 18.56
CA ALA A 267 -4.85 6.57 18.36
C ALA A 267 -5.23 5.58 19.49
N GLY A 268 -4.41 5.42 20.54
CA GLY A 268 -4.70 4.54 21.67
C GLY A 268 -4.63 3.05 21.37
N LEU A 269 -3.96 2.64 20.30
CA LEU A 269 -3.89 1.25 19.81
C LEU A 269 -2.70 0.46 20.39
N TRP A 270 -2.03 0.96 21.43
CA TRP A 270 -0.77 0.39 21.92
C TRP A 270 -0.96 -0.73 22.96
N THR A 271 -1.20 -1.95 22.49
CA THR A 271 -1.01 -3.18 23.30
C THR A 271 0.15 -4.03 22.74
N GLY A 272 1.36 -3.48 22.80
CA GLY A 272 2.61 -4.23 22.67
C GLY A 272 3.23 -4.34 21.25
N PRO A 273 4.47 -4.86 21.16
CA PRO A 273 5.31 -4.82 19.95
C PRO A 273 4.76 -5.61 18.73
N SER A 274 3.73 -6.44 18.93
CA SER A 274 3.14 -7.30 17.90
C SER A 274 1.93 -6.69 17.17
N ALA A 275 1.51 -5.46 17.49
CA ALA A 275 0.28 -4.84 16.96
C ALA A 275 0.51 -3.68 15.96
N PHE A 276 1.66 -3.67 15.26
CA PHE A 276 2.10 -2.52 14.46
C PHE A 276 1.33 -2.27 13.14
N ILE A 277 0.46 -3.18 12.69
CA ILE A 277 -0.08 -3.13 11.32
C ILE A 277 -1.47 -2.44 11.23
N THR A 278 -2.15 -2.20 12.36
CA THR A 278 -3.56 -1.78 12.33
C THR A 278 -3.80 -0.26 12.49
N GLY A 279 -2.76 0.52 12.82
CA GLY A 279 -2.91 1.92 13.24
C GLY A 279 -2.95 2.99 12.14
N VAL A 280 -2.55 2.69 10.90
CA VAL A 280 -2.39 3.72 9.85
C VAL A 280 -3.71 4.14 9.18
N MET A 281 -4.85 3.56 9.55
CA MET A 281 -6.08 3.62 8.73
C MET A 281 -7.28 4.33 9.35
N ALA A 282 -7.14 4.92 10.53
CA ALA A 282 -8.19 5.77 11.09
C ALA A 282 -7.72 7.23 11.08
N SER A 283 -8.17 8.02 10.10
CA SER A 283 -8.60 9.40 10.37
C SER A 283 -8.99 10.25 9.15
N GLU A 284 -10.25 10.67 9.14
CA GLU A 284 -10.59 12.08 8.85
C GLU A 284 -10.70 12.92 10.14
N THR A 285 -10.61 12.31 11.33
CA THR A 285 -10.69 13.01 12.63
C THR A 285 -9.35 13.31 13.31
N ALA A 286 -8.22 12.83 12.78
CA ALA A 286 -6.89 13.12 13.33
C ALA A 286 -6.35 14.48 12.90
N ALA A 287 -6.92 15.19 11.92
CA ALA A 287 -6.44 16.55 11.65
C ALA A 287 -6.62 17.45 12.90
N GLY A 288 -7.71 17.26 13.65
CA GLY A 288 -7.94 17.96 14.92
C GLY A 288 -7.07 17.47 16.08
N ALA A 289 -6.83 16.15 16.19
CA ALA A 289 -5.97 15.59 17.23
C ALA A 289 -4.47 15.87 16.99
N VAL A 290 -4.04 15.86 15.73
CA VAL A 290 -2.68 16.25 15.29
C VAL A 290 -2.43 17.73 15.55
N LEU A 291 -3.44 18.60 15.46
CA LEU A 291 -3.32 20.03 15.79
C LEU A 291 -3.52 20.37 17.28
N ALA A 292 -4.28 19.57 18.03
CA ALA A 292 -4.51 19.80 19.47
C ALA A 292 -3.43 19.17 20.36
N THR A 293 -2.80 18.07 19.94
CA THR A 293 -1.74 17.40 20.72
C THR A 293 -0.33 17.82 20.31
N SER A 294 -0.19 18.67 19.28
CA SER A 294 1.08 19.28 18.86
C SER A 294 1.55 20.42 19.79
N SER A 295 1.05 20.51 21.01
CA SER A 295 1.46 21.54 21.97
C SER A 295 2.35 21.06 23.12
N SER A 296 2.63 19.76 23.31
CA SER A 296 3.55 19.41 24.42
C SER A 296 4.51 18.22 24.29
N LEU A 297 4.31 17.18 23.47
CA LEU A 297 5.22 15.99 23.55
C LEU A 297 5.72 15.35 22.24
N GLY A 298 5.14 15.64 21.06
CA GLY A 298 5.47 14.89 19.82
C GLY A 298 6.48 15.54 18.86
N LEU A 299 6.57 16.87 18.82
CA LEU A 299 7.31 17.57 17.75
C LEU A 299 8.78 17.84 18.05
N ILE A 300 9.25 17.70 19.29
CA ILE A 300 10.58 18.22 19.68
C ILE A 300 11.71 17.16 19.59
N ARG A 301 11.42 15.85 19.53
CA ARG A 301 12.49 14.83 19.36
C ARG A 301 12.54 14.10 18.02
N GLY A 302 11.43 13.87 17.33
CA GLY A 302 11.43 13.10 16.07
C GLY A 302 11.80 13.90 14.82
N GLY A 303 11.37 15.16 14.72
CA GLY A 303 11.65 16.02 13.55
C GLY A 303 13.07 16.58 13.52
N LEU A 304 13.66 16.86 14.70
CA LEU A 304 15.03 17.35 14.82
C LEU A 304 16.08 16.26 14.56
N THR A 305 15.80 15.00 14.96
CA THR A 305 16.70 13.87 14.71
C THR A 305 16.71 13.45 13.24
N ALA A 306 15.55 13.37 12.57
CA ALA A 306 15.49 13.03 11.14
C ALA A 306 16.22 14.03 10.23
N HIS A 307 16.09 15.33 10.51
CA HIS A 307 16.81 16.37 9.78
C HIS A 307 18.32 16.34 10.08
N GLY A 308 18.71 16.08 11.33
CA GLY A 308 20.11 15.87 11.72
C GLY A 308 20.74 14.64 11.05
N LEU A 309 20.04 13.51 11.09
CA LEU A 309 20.39 12.24 10.44
C LEU A 309 20.65 12.40 8.95
N PHE A 310 19.72 13.05 8.24
CA PHE A 310 19.86 13.26 6.81
C PHE A 310 21.03 14.21 6.48
N LYS A 311 21.26 15.22 7.33
CA LYS A 311 22.36 16.18 7.17
C LYS A 311 23.72 15.53 7.41
N GLU A 312 23.87 14.75 8.47
CA GLU A 312 25.12 14.03 8.79
C GLU A 312 25.43 12.97 7.72
N PHE A 313 24.43 12.19 7.30
CA PHE A 313 24.60 11.19 6.25
C PHE A 313 24.99 11.83 4.91
N LYS A 314 24.36 12.95 4.55
CA LYS A 314 24.70 13.71 3.34
C LYS A 314 26.13 14.26 3.41
N GLN A 315 26.54 14.80 4.55
CA GLN A 315 27.89 15.35 4.75
C GLN A 315 28.98 14.27 4.64
N ILE A 316 28.73 13.06 5.14
CA ILE A 316 29.65 11.92 5.02
C ILE A 316 29.76 11.47 3.55
N ARG A 317 28.65 11.43 2.82
CA ARG A 317 28.68 11.08 1.39
C ARG A 317 29.47 12.10 0.58
N GLU A 318 29.23 13.39 0.82
CA GLU A 318 29.94 14.48 0.15
C GLU A 318 31.44 14.49 0.49
N SER A 319 31.85 14.20 1.73
CA SER A 319 33.28 14.09 2.07
C SER A 319 33.96 12.92 1.36
N GLN A 320 33.27 11.78 1.24
CA GLN A 320 33.80 10.58 0.57
C GLN A 320 33.91 10.78 -0.95
N GLU A 321 32.95 11.45 -1.57
CA GLU A 321 33.02 11.84 -2.98
C GLU A 321 34.21 12.79 -3.23
N MET A 322 34.46 13.73 -2.31
CA MET A 322 35.60 14.66 -2.39
C MET A 322 36.96 13.99 -2.16
N ASP A 323 37.07 13.03 -1.26
CA ASP A 323 38.30 12.27 -1.02
C ASP A 323 38.63 11.34 -2.21
N ALA A 324 37.61 10.73 -2.82
CA ALA A 324 37.78 9.95 -4.06
C ALA A 324 38.25 10.83 -5.24
N LEU A 325 37.69 12.03 -5.37
CA LEU A 325 38.12 13.03 -6.35
C LEU A 325 39.55 13.52 -6.09
N ASN A 326 39.91 13.81 -4.83
CA ASN A 326 41.25 14.24 -4.46
C ASN A 326 42.30 13.14 -4.67
N ASN A 327 41.98 11.87 -4.38
CA ASN A 327 42.86 10.74 -4.66
C ASN A 327 43.02 10.49 -6.17
N PHE A 328 41.96 10.64 -6.97
CA PHE A 328 42.04 10.60 -8.43
C PHE A 328 42.88 11.75 -9.00
N VAL A 329 42.73 12.96 -8.46
CA VAL A 329 43.53 14.13 -8.82
C VAL A 329 45.00 13.98 -8.38
N ALA A 330 45.27 13.41 -7.21
CA ALA A 330 46.63 13.13 -6.74
C ALA A 330 47.31 12.05 -7.60
N THR A 331 46.60 10.98 -7.94
CA THR A 331 47.10 9.90 -8.80
C THR A 331 47.37 10.38 -10.23
N SER A 332 46.55 11.30 -10.76
CA SER A 332 46.82 11.93 -12.06
C SER A 332 47.96 12.96 -12.01
N ARG A 333 48.22 13.58 -10.85
CA ARG A 333 49.35 14.50 -10.65
C ARG A 333 50.69 13.77 -10.58
N ASP A 334 50.73 12.59 -9.96
CA ASP A 334 51.94 11.74 -9.88
C ASP A 334 52.33 11.12 -11.23
N TYR A 335 51.42 11.06 -12.21
CA TYR A 335 51.72 10.70 -13.60
C TYR A 335 52.34 11.84 -14.44
N THR A 336 52.56 13.02 -13.84
CA THR A 336 53.08 14.20 -14.55
C THR A 336 54.47 14.67 -14.07
N PRO A 337 55.52 13.81 -14.07
CA PRO A 337 56.88 14.35 -14.17
C PRO A 337 57.74 13.78 -15.32
N ALA A 338 57.14 13.21 -16.37
CA ALA A 338 57.91 12.63 -17.50
C ALA A 338 57.77 13.37 -18.85
N LEU A 339 57.32 14.62 -18.87
CA LEU A 339 57.19 15.43 -20.11
C LEU A 339 57.80 16.85 -19.99
N LYS A 340 58.87 16.97 -19.21
CA LYS A 340 59.83 18.09 -19.33
C LYS A 340 61.26 17.55 -19.37
N ALA A 341 61.69 17.11 -20.55
CA ALA A 341 63.07 17.12 -21.01
C ALA A 341 63.07 17.10 -22.54
#